data_AF-A0A2N0QR75-F1
#
_entry.id   AF-A0A2N0QR75-F1
#
_cell.length_a   1.000
_cell.length_b   1.000
_cell.length_c   1.000
_cell.angle_alpha   90.00
_cell.angle_beta   90.00
_cell.angle_gamma   90.00
#
_symmetry.space_group_name_H-M   'P 1'
#
loop_
_entity.id
_entity.type
_entity.pdbx_description
1 polymer ?
#
loop_
_entity_poly.entity_id
_entity_poly.type
_entity_poly.pdbx_seq_one_letter_code
_entity_poly.pdbx_strand_id
1 'polypeptide(L)'
;VLENHEHEISNQAIKTILKKQGFFDDVRVISDILKPIKEAILMLERTYTTLADCYLYLLRIATFFKQMPMNDYRSLKNSCIKAFNERYKEFDEDIYLLAFFLHPQYKGAGIHNTQFKRIQKTALNIWKNLGHKKTSGLELKAQLHKYLD
;
A
#
# COMPACT_ATOMS: atom_id res chain seq x y z
N VAL A 1 -29.94 14.02 -8.03
CA VAL A 1 -29.30 15.00 -8.95
C VAL A 1 -30.32 15.60 -9.89
N LEU A 2 -30.94 14.79 -10.76
CA LEU A 2 -31.91 15.33 -11.73
C LEU A 2 -33.18 15.89 -11.07
N GLU A 3 -33.63 15.33 -9.95
CA GLU A 3 -34.81 15.85 -9.20
C GLU A 3 -34.61 17.28 -8.66
N ASN A 4 -33.38 17.68 -8.34
CA ASN A 4 -33.09 18.97 -7.71
C ASN A 4 -32.53 20.02 -8.69
N HIS A 5 -32.05 19.60 -9.86
CA HIS A 5 -31.31 20.46 -10.81
C HIS A 5 -31.74 20.23 -12.27
N GLU A 6 -32.99 19.80 -12.51
CA GLU A 6 -33.45 19.43 -13.86
C GLU A 6 -33.34 20.55 -14.89
N HIS A 7 -33.55 21.79 -14.45
CA HIS A 7 -33.52 22.99 -15.28
C HIS A 7 -32.10 23.51 -15.56
N GLU A 8 -31.12 23.12 -14.73
CA GLU A 8 -29.72 23.53 -14.88
C GLU A 8 -28.99 22.70 -15.93
N ILE A 9 -29.41 21.45 -16.15
CA ILE A 9 -28.81 20.55 -17.13
C ILE A 9 -29.66 20.56 -18.40
N SER A 10 -29.33 21.40 -19.38
CA SER A 10 -30.10 21.50 -20.63
C SER A 10 -29.81 20.37 -21.63
N ASN A 11 -28.66 19.70 -21.50
CA ASN A 11 -28.22 18.68 -22.44
C ASN A 11 -28.88 17.32 -22.18
N GLN A 12 -29.69 16.86 -23.15
CA GLN A 12 -30.45 15.60 -23.05
C GLN A 12 -29.57 14.34 -23.03
N ALA A 13 -28.41 14.36 -23.69
CA ALA A 13 -27.48 13.23 -23.63
C ALA A 13 -26.91 13.06 -22.20
N ILE A 14 -26.60 14.19 -21.53
CA ILE A 14 -26.16 14.19 -20.13
C ILE A 14 -27.29 13.68 -19.21
N LYS A 15 -28.53 14.15 -19.40
CA LYS A 15 -29.68 13.63 -18.63
C LYS A 15 -29.83 12.12 -18.79
N THR A 16 -29.63 11.59 -20.00
CA THR A 16 -29.72 10.14 -20.27
C THR A 16 -28.64 9.35 -19.52
N ILE A 17 -27.41 9.86 -19.48
CA ILE A 17 -26.30 9.24 -18.72
C ILE A 17 -26.61 9.25 -17.22
N LEU A 18 -27.05 10.40 -16.68
CA LEU A 18 -27.37 10.58 -15.26
C LEU A 18 -28.60 9.79 -14.79
N LYS A 19 -29.38 9.20 -15.69
CA LYS A 19 -30.48 8.27 -15.34
C LYS A 19 -30.01 6.82 -15.25
N LYS A 20 -28.84 6.48 -15.79
CA LYS A 20 -28.33 5.11 -15.78
C LYS A 20 -27.70 4.79 -14.44
N GLN A 21 -28.24 3.80 -13.73
CA GLN A 21 -27.68 3.32 -12.47
C GLN A 21 -26.19 2.92 -12.61
N GLY A 22 -25.85 2.23 -13.70
CA GLY A 22 -24.48 1.81 -13.98
C GLY A 22 -23.45 2.95 -14.03
N PHE A 23 -23.84 4.16 -14.43
CA PHE A 23 -22.93 5.31 -14.38
C PHE A 23 -22.49 5.62 -12.95
N PHE A 24 -23.41 5.58 -11.99
CA PHE A 24 -23.08 5.83 -10.58
C PHE A 24 -22.34 4.65 -9.94
N ASP A 25 -22.63 3.43 -10.38
CA ASP A 25 -21.88 2.24 -9.94
C ASP A 25 -20.41 2.35 -10.40
N ASP A 26 -20.17 2.76 -11.65
CA ASP A 26 -18.82 3.00 -12.19
C ASP A 26 -18.08 4.12 -11.41
N VAL A 27 -18.77 5.24 -11.15
CA VAL A 27 -18.21 6.34 -10.34
C VAL A 27 -17.84 5.87 -8.93
N ARG A 28 -18.68 5.01 -8.31
CA ARG A 28 -18.40 4.44 -7.00
C ARG A 28 -17.16 3.56 -7.02
N VAL A 29 -17.01 2.70 -8.03
CA VAL A 29 -15.81 1.85 -8.19
C VAL A 29 -14.54 2.71 -8.32
N ILE A 30 -14.58 3.78 -9.12
CA ILE A 30 -13.44 4.70 -9.25
C ILE A 30 -13.14 5.37 -7.90
N SER A 31 -14.17 5.84 -7.19
CA SER A 31 -14.02 6.46 -5.87
C SER A 31 -13.38 5.49 -4.86
N ASP A 32 -13.81 4.23 -4.85
CA ASP A 32 -13.27 3.20 -3.96
C ASP A 32 -11.80 2.90 -4.28
N ILE A 33 -11.40 2.90 -5.55
CA ILE A 33 -10.00 2.75 -5.98
C ILE A 33 -9.13 3.93 -5.51
N LEU A 34 -9.63 5.15 -5.62
CA LEU A 34 -8.88 6.36 -5.26
C LEU A 34 -8.73 6.54 -3.74
N LYS A 35 -9.69 6.03 -2.96
CA LYS A 35 -9.70 6.19 -1.50
C LYS A 35 -8.42 5.72 -0.79
N PRO A 36 -7.94 4.46 -0.94
CA PRO A 36 -6.72 4.00 -0.27
C PRO A 36 -5.47 4.76 -0.75
N ILE A 37 -5.45 5.25 -2.00
CA ILE A 37 -4.36 6.07 -2.53
C ILE A 37 -4.34 7.43 -1.84
N LYS A 38 -5.50 8.10 -1.75
CA LYS A 38 -5.65 9.37 -1.04
C LYS A 38 -5.26 9.23 0.44
N GLU A 39 -5.74 8.18 1.09
CA GLU A 39 -5.42 7.91 2.50
C GLU A 39 -3.92 7.67 2.71
N ALA A 40 -3.25 6.98 1.79
CA ALA A 40 -1.80 6.83 1.82
C ALA A 40 -1.09 8.18 1.69
N ILE A 41 -1.43 9.00 0.69
CA ILE A 41 -0.83 10.33 0.50
C ILE A 41 -0.97 11.19 1.76
N LEU A 42 -2.20 11.34 2.25
CA LEU A 42 -2.48 12.15 3.45
C LEU A 42 -1.77 11.65 4.71
N MET A 43 -1.48 10.36 4.76
CA MET A 43 -0.75 9.77 5.87
C MET A 43 0.74 10.01 5.73
N LEU A 44 1.30 9.83 4.54
CA LEU A 44 2.72 10.03 4.27
C LEU A 44 3.16 11.49 4.36
N GLU A 45 2.26 12.44 4.10
CA GLU A 45 2.50 13.88 4.25
C GLU A 45 2.57 14.35 5.72
N ARG A 46 2.22 13.49 6.68
CA ARG A 46 2.26 13.85 8.10
C ARG A 46 3.71 13.99 8.59
N THR A 47 3.92 14.90 9.52
CA THR A 47 5.23 15.17 10.12
C THR A 47 5.78 14.02 10.97
N TYR A 48 4.90 13.10 11.40
CA TYR A 48 5.25 11.96 12.25
C TYR A 48 5.20 10.61 11.51
N THR A 49 5.14 10.63 10.18
CA THR A 49 5.21 9.41 9.36
C THR A 49 6.55 8.69 9.57
N THR A 50 6.48 7.39 9.82
CA THR A 50 7.67 6.53 9.92
C THR A 50 7.90 5.70 8.65
N LEU A 51 9.11 5.17 8.48
CA LEU A 51 9.42 4.23 7.40
C LEU A 51 8.54 2.96 7.45
N ALA A 52 8.08 2.56 8.65
CA ALA A 52 7.16 1.44 8.82
C ALA A 52 5.77 1.77 8.26
N ASP A 53 5.30 3.01 8.47
CA ASP A 53 4.03 3.49 7.91
C ASP A 53 4.09 3.46 6.37
N CYS A 54 5.21 3.87 5.78
CA CYS A 54 5.41 3.80 4.32
C CYS A 54 5.13 2.39 3.78
N TYR A 55 5.74 1.37 4.39
CA TYR A 55 5.53 -0.01 3.97
C TYR A 55 4.09 -0.49 4.22
N LEU A 56 3.50 -0.11 5.36
CA LEU A 56 2.14 -0.47 5.72
C LEU A 56 1.11 0.05 4.69
N TYR A 57 1.26 1.29 4.24
CA TYR A 57 0.34 1.86 3.24
C TYR A 57 0.51 1.21 1.86
N LEU A 58 1.72 0.81 1.47
CA LEU A 58 1.94 -0.02 0.28
C LEU A 58 1.19 -1.35 0.39
N LEU A 59 1.28 -2.03 1.55
CA LEU A 59 0.55 -3.28 1.80
C LEU A 59 -0.96 -3.10 1.77
N ARG A 60 -1.48 -1.99 2.33
CA ARG A 60 -2.92 -1.69 2.33
C ARG A 60 -3.45 -1.50 0.91
N ILE A 61 -2.75 -0.75 0.07
CA ILE A 61 -3.12 -0.58 -1.34
C ILE A 61 -3.05 -1.90 -2.10
N ALA A 62 -1.97 -2.69 -1.91
CA ALA A 62 -1.83 -4.01 -2.52
C ALA A 62 -2.99 -4.95 -2.14
N THR A 63 -3.36 -4.94 -0.85
CA THR A 63 -4.45 -5.74 -0.30
C THR A 63 -5.80 -5.33 -0.90
N PHE A 64 -6.06 -4.02 -1.00
CA PHE A 64 -7.27 -3.50 -1.62
C PHE A 64 -7.41 -4.01 -3.06
N PHE A 65 -6.37 -3.84 -3.90
CA PHE A 65 -6.43 -4.31 -5.29
C PHE A 65 -6.57 -5.83 -5.39
N LYS A 66 -5.92 -6.60 -4.50
CA LYS A 66 -6.08 -8.05 -4.47
C LYS A 66 -7.54 -8.46 -4.18
N GLN A 67 -8.20 -7.79 -3.25
CA GLN A 67 -9.58 -8.07 -2.80
C GLN A 67 -10.67 -7.55 -3.75
N MET A 68 -10.34 -6.59 -4.63
CA MET A 68 -11.29 -6.03 -5.60
C MET A 68 -11.97 -7.14 -6.43
N PRO A 69 -13.29 -7.11 -6.64
CA PRO A 69 -14.02 -8.19 -7.34
C PRO A 69 -13.57 -8.36 -8.81
N MET A 70 -13.58 -9.59 -9.31
CA MET A 70 -13.13 -9.97 -10.67
C MET A 70 -14.23 -9.92 -11.75
N ASN A 71 -15.27 -9.13 -11.48
CA ASN A 71 -16.51 -9.04 -12.23
C ASN A 71 -16.29 -8.17 -13.50
N ASP A 72 -17.27 -7.34 -13.87
CA ASP A 72 -17.22 -6.44 -15.03
C ASP A 72 -15.98 -5.51 -15.05
N TYR A 73 -15.34 -5.31 -13.89
CA TYR A 73 -14.15 -4.47 -13.72
C TYR A 73 -12.81 -5.22 -13.81
N ARG A 74 -12.77 -6.47 -14.30
CA ARG A 74 -11.52 -7.27 -14.40
C ARG A 74 -10.39 -6.53 -15.12
N SER A 75 -10.68 -5.91 -16.26
CA SER A 75 -9.68 -5.17 -17.05
C SER A 75 -9.13 -3.98 -16.26
N LEU A 76 -10.02 -3.22 -15.60
CA LEU A 76 -9.65 -2.11 -14.74
C LEU A 76 -8.79 -2.58 -13.55
N LYS A 77 -9.18 -3.67 -12.87
CA LYS A 77 -8.41 -4.27 -11.78
C LYS A 77 -6.99 -4.63 -12.22
N ASN A 78 -6.85 -5.31 -13.36
CA ASN A 78 -5.54 -5.72 -13.87
C ASN A 78 -4.66 -4.51 -14.21
N SER A 79 -5.25 -3.46 -14.80
CA SER A 79 -4.56 -2.19 -15.06
C SER A 79 -4.09 -1.53 -13.77
N CYS A 80 -4.93 -1.50 -12.73
CA CYS A 80 -4.56 -0.94 -11.42
C CYS A 80 -3.44 -1.75 -10.75
N ILE A 81 -3.52 -3.08 -10.76
CA ILE A 81 -2.47 -3.96 -10.22
C ILE A 81 -1.15 -3.75 -10.97
N LYS A 82 -1.19 -3.63 -12.30
CA LYS A 82 0.00 -3.37 -13.11
C LYS A 82 0.64 -2.03 -12.72
N ALA A 83 -0.15 -0.96 -12.67
CA ALA A 83 0.33 0.36 -12.27
C ALA A 83 0.90 0.36 -10.85
N PHE A 84 0.21 -0.29 -9.91
CA PHE A 84 0.70 -0.44 -8.53
C PHE A 84 2.04 -1.19 -8.50
N ASN A 85 2.17 -2.32 -9.20
CA ASN A 85 3.41 -3.11 -9.20
C ASN A 85 4.58 -2.37 -9.84
N GLU A 86 4.34 -1.56 -10.87
CA GLU A 86 5.35 -0.69 -11.45
C GLU A 86 5.85 0.32 -10.42
N ARG A 87 4.94 0.99 -9.71
CA ARG A 87 5.30 1.95 -8.64
C ARG A 87 5.92 1.28 -7.43
N TYR A 88 5.44 0.11 -7.03
CA TYR A 88 5.98 -0.65 -5.90
C TYR A 88 7.47 -0.92 -6.07
N LYS A 89 7.95 -1.20 -7.30
CA LYS A 89 9.37 -1.40 -7.58
C LYS A 89 10.23 -0.16 -7.29
N GLU A 90 9.66 1.04 -7.39
CA GLU A 90 10.33 2.31 -7.04
C GLU A 90 10.51 2.45 -5.51
N PHE A 91 9.72 1.71 -4.71
CA PHE A 91 9.69 1.81 -3.25
C PHE A 91 10.01 0.49 -2.52
N ASP A 92 10.42 -0.59 -3.21
CA ASP A 92 10.78 -1.88 -2.61
C ASP A 92 12.17 -1.86 -1.95
N GLU A 93 12.44 -0.84 -1.15
CA GLU A 93 13.71 -0.68 -0.44
C GLU A 93 13.71 -1.50 0.86
N ASP A 94 14.85 -2.16 1.12
CA ASP A 94 15.00 -3.04 2.28
C ASP A 94 14.83 -2.30 3.63
N ILE A 95 15.07 -0.99 3.66
CA ILE A 95 14.95 -0.18 4.88
C ILE A 95 13.49 0.01 5.31
N TYR A 96 12.55 0.14 4.38
CA TYR A 96 11.13 0.20 4.71
C TYR A 96 10.64 -1.15 5.25
N LEU A 97 11.10 -2.24 4.63
CA LEU A 97 10.81 -3.60 5.07
C LEU A 97 11.38 -3.88 6.48
N LEU A 98 12.62 -3.44 6.76
CA LEU A 98 13.22 -3.53 8.09
C LEU A 98 12.44 -2.70 9.13
N ALA A 99 12.06 -1.46 8.78
CA ALA A 99 11.30 -0.61 9.69
C ALA A 99 9.93 -1.21 10.03
N PHE A 100 9.22 -1.74 9.03
CA PHE A 100 7.96 -2.47 9.24
C PHE A 100 8.14 -3.71 10.11
N PHE A 101 9.20 -4.49 9.87
CA PHE A 101 9.55 -5.63 10.71
C PHE A 101 9.71 -5.20 12.18
N LEU A 102 10.52 -4.17 12.45
CA LEU A 102 10.81 -3.69 13.80
C LEU A 102 9.64 -2.98 14.49
N HIS A 103 8.54 -2.70 13.77
CA HIS A 103 7.40 -2.01 14.35
C HIS A 103 6.69 -2.89 15.41
N PRO A 104 6.53 -2.43 16.67
CA PRO A 104 6.04 -3.27 17.78
C PRO A 104 4.65 -3.88 17.58
N GLN A 105 3.78 -3.19 16.83
CA GLN A 105 2.41 -3.66 16.57
C GLN A 105 2.33 -4.72 15.47
N TYR A 106 3.29 -4.71 14.53
CA TYR A 106 3.24 -5.60 13.37
C TYR A 106 4.21 -6.75 13.50
N LYS A 107 5.40 -6.51 14.09
CA LYS A 107 6.47 -7.50 14.27
C LYS A 107 6.81 -8.28 12.99
N GLY A 108 6.64 -7.65 11.83
CA GLY A 108 6.78 -8.33 10.54
C GLY A 108 5.77 -9.45 10.30
N ALA A 109 4.54 -9.35 10.81
CA ALA A 109 3.46 -10.27 10.51
C ALA A 109 3.29 -10.39 8.98
N GLY A 110 3.30 -11.62 8.48
CA GLY A 110 3.19 -11.92 7.05
C GLY A 110 4.51 -11.82 6.26
N ILE A 111 5.65 -11.62 6.92
CA ILE A 111 6.96 -11.62 6.26
C ILE A 111 7.37 -13.03 5.87
N HIS A 112 7.74 -13.18 4.59
CA HIS A 112 8.23 -14.45 4.06
C HIS A 112 9.73 -14.66 4.34
N ASN A 113 10.19 -15.92 4.32
CA ASN A 113 11.60 -16.27 4.53
C ASN A 113 12.57 -15.50 3.61
N THR A 114 12.18 -15.19 2.37
CA THR A 114 12.98 -14.41 1.43
C THR A 114 13.13 -12.95 1.87
N GLN A 115 12.04 -12.34 2.34
CA GLN A 115 12.02 -10.98 2.91
C GLN A 115 12.80 -10.92 4.22
N PHE A 116 12.70 -11.95 5.07
CA PHE A 116 13.44 -12.01 6.32
C PHE A 116 14.97 -12.01 6.09
N LYS A 117 15.44 -12.67 5.03
CA LYS A 117 16.86 -12.58 4.62
C LYS A 117 17.27 -11.15 4.24
N ARG A 118 16.41 -10.41 3.53
CA ARG A 118 16.63 -8.98 3.19
C ARG A 118 16.74 -8.14 4.47
N ILE A 119 15.82 -8.34 5.41
CA ILE A 119 15.80 -7.68 6.73
C ILE A 119 17.09 -7.90 7.49
N GLN A 120 17.52 -9.16 7.63
CA GLN A 120 18.75 -9.49 8.34
C GLN A 120 19.97 -8.82 7.71
N LYS A 121 20.08 -8.89 6.38
CA LYS A 121 21.18 -8.26 5.63
C LYS A 121 21.22 -6.76 5.88
N THR A 122 20.08 -6.09 5.82
CA THR A 122 19.98 -4.63 6.00
C THR A 122 20.27 -4.21 7.43
N ALA A 123 19.73 -4.91 8.42
CA ALA A 123 20.03 -4.67 9.83
C ALA A 123 21.53 -4.83 10.13
N LEU A 124 22.16 -5.91 9.62
CA LEU A 124 23.59 -6.15 9.80
C LEU A 124 24.47 -5.11 9.10
N ASN A 125 24.05 -4.63 7.91
CA ASN A 125 24.75 -3.56 7.21
C ASN A 125 24.70 -2.25 8.00
N ILE A 126 23.53 -1.87 8.53
CA ILE A 126 23.39 -0.70 9.40
C ILE A 126 24.26 -0.86 10.65
N TRP A 127 24.17 -2.02 11.31
CA TRP A 127 24.97 -2.33 12.50
C TRP A 127 26.48 -2.19 12.26
N LYS A 128 26.96 -2.72 11.13
CA LYS A 128 28.36 -2.58 10.72
C LYS A 128 28.72 -1.11 10.45
N ASN A 129 27.86 -0.37 9.77
CA ASN A 129 28.09 1.03 9.42
C ASN A 129 28.12 1.96 10.65
N LEU A 130 27.49 1.54 11.75
CA LEU A 130 27.59 2.18 13.06
C LEU A 130 28.91 1.84 13.81
N GLY A 131 29.81 1.05 13.21
CA GLY A 131 31.11 0.72 13.79
C GLY A 131 31.11 -0.50 14.73
N HIS A 132 30.00 -1.25 14.79
CA HIS A 132 29.92 -2.41 15.68
C HIS A 132 30.67 -3.65 15.16
N LYS A 133 31.08 -4.51 16.09
CA LYS A 133 31.89 -5.70 15.81
C LYS A 133 31.07 -6.84 15.21
N LYS A 134 31.72 -7.69 14.40
CA LYS A 134 31.10 -8.88 13.78
C LYS A 134 30.45 -9.83 14.81
N THR A 135 31.06 -10.01 15.98
CA THR A 135 30.52 -10.85 17.07
C THR A 135 29.17 -10.34 17.57
N SER A 136 29.05 -9.03 17.84
CA SER A 136 27.77 -8.42 18.21
C SER A 136 26.72 -8.48 17.09
N GLY A 137 27.14 -8.58 15.83
CA GLY A 137 26.23 -8.82 14.70
C GLY A 137 25.59 -10.22 14.73
N LEU A 138 26.28 -11.25 15.23
CA LEU A 138 25.69 -12.58 15.40
C LEU A 138 24.59 -12.57 16.46
N GLU A 139 24.81 -11.83 17.54
CA GLU A 139 23.80 -11.61 18.59
C GLU A 139 22.59 -10.85 18.03
N LEU A 140 22.80 -9.75 17.28
CA LEU A 140 21.70 -9.06 16.59
C LEU A 140 20.90 -10.00 15.70
N LYS A 141 21.57 -10.86 14.93
CA LYS A 141 20.89 -11.85 14.07
C LYS A 141 20.03 -12.81 14.89
N ALA A 142 20.50 -13.28 16.05
CA ALA A 142 19.71 -14.14 16.95
C ALA A 142 18.49 -13.39 17.50
N GLN A 143 18.65 -12.13 17.92
CA GLN A 143 17.56 -11.29 18.41
C GLN A 143 16.49 -11.03 17.35
N LEU A 144 16.88 -10.81 16.08
CA LEU A 144 15.92 -10.66 14.98
C LEU A 144 15.08 -11.93 14.76
N HIS A 145 15.63 -13.13 14.95
CA HIS A 145 14.80 -14.35 14.88
C HIS A 145 13.82 -14.40 16.04
N LYS A 146 14.30 -14.18 17.27
CA LYS A 146 13.46 -14.19 18.47
C LYS A 146 12.33 -13.16 18.41
N TYR A 147 12.51 -12.06 17.70
CA TYR A 147 11.50 -11.02 17.54
C TYR A 147 10.40 -11.40 16.53
N LEU A 148 10.71 -12.30 15.59
CA LEU A 148 9.74 -12.84 14.63
C LEU A 148 8.82 -13.90 15.26
N ASP A 149 9.33 -14.63 16.27
CA ASP A 149 8.61 -15.66 17.06
C ASP A 149 7.61 -15.04 18.06
#